data_AF-A0A9Q1GXT0-F1
#
_entry.id   AF-A0A9Q1GXT0-F1
#
_cell.length_a   1.000
_cell.length_b   1.000
_cell.length_c   1.000
_cell.angle_alpha   90.00
_cell.angle_beta   90.00
_cell.angle_gamma   90.00
#
_symmetry.space_group_name_H-M   'P 1'
#
loop_
_entity.id
_entity.type
_entity.pdbx_description
1 polymer ?
#
loop_
_entity_poly.entity_id
_entity_poly.type
_entity_poly.pdbx_seq_one_letter_code
_entity_poly.pdbx_strand_id
1 'polypeptide(L)'
;METSAVVDNHGCVLRIPGTGVALNIPPNAFYDEGEEHNVTLRILRHQFIDESSFEDLSTVMVEILPNKLTLLEDARLILPHCLEIQNPEECLVQVFESHHDPETEPLWKDISQSVSYTLRESFCEIFLKSFCWVKYKLPTGERVKAKKIVVYATGNVPAPFQGHKCNRATIDVGYHPDLPGKDKVHLAISFFFLYI
;
A
#
# COMPACT_ATOMS: atom_id res chain seq x y z
N MET A 1 -8.52 0.53 4.64
CA MET A 1 -9.31 -0.26 3.68
C MET A 1 -9.02 -1.70 4.01
N GLU A 2 -10.00 -2.58 4.03
CA GLU A 2 -9.81 -3.96 4.51
C GLU A 2 -10.69 -4.95 3.76
N THR A 3 -10.36 -6.23 3.92
CA THR A 3 -11.12 -7.38 3.46
C THR A 3 -10.97 -8.50 4.48
N SER A 4 -11.99 -9.33 4.64
CA SER A 4 -11.99 -10.43 5.60
C SER A 4 -12.61 -11.68 5.00
N ALA A 5 -12.14 -12.84 5.44
CA ALA A 5 -12.67 -14.13 5.02
C ALA A 5 -12.57 -15.14 6.17
N VAL A 6 -13.49 -16.09 6.18
CA VAL A 6 -13.35 -17.33 6.95
C VAL A 6 -12.48 -18.26 6.13
N VAL A 7 -11.41 -18.78 6.72
CA VAL A 7 -10.40 -19.59 6.05
C VAL A 7 -10.33 -20.95 6.71
N ASP A 8 -10.55 -21.99 5.92
CA ASP A 8 -10.42 -23.38 6.33
C ASP A 8 -9.08 -23.97 5.86
N ASN A 9 -8.95 -25.30 5.93
CA ASN A 9 -7.76 -26.01 5.47
C ASN A 9 -7.52 -25.97 3.95
N HIS A 10 -8.46 -25.50 3.13
CA HIS A 10 -8.24 -25.34 1.69
C HIS A 10 -7.45 -24.07 1.36
N GLY A 11 -7.22 -23.19 2.35
CA GLY A 11 -6.58 -21.90 2.15
C GLY A 11 -7.49 -20.91 1.43
N CYS A 12 -6.99 -19.71 1.15
CA CYS A 12 -7.75 -18.70 0.44
C CYS A 12 -6.87 -17.57 -0.11
N VAL A 13 -7.48 -16.71 -0.93
CA VAL A 13 -6.86 -15.47 -1.40
C VAL A 13 -7.71 -14.27 -0.98
N LEU A 14 -7.23 -13.50 0.00
CA LEU A 14 -7.80 -12.22 0.35
C LEU A 14 -7.24 -11.14 -0.57
N ARG A 15 -8.11 -10.36 -1.22
CA ARG A 15 -7.72 -9.21 -2.06
C ARG A 15 -8.43 -7.96 -1.59
N ILE A 16 -7.69 -6.87 -1.48
CA ILE A 16 -8.29 -5.55 -1.30
C ILE A 16 -8.54 -4.96 -2.70
N PRO A 17 -9.81 -4.81 -3.14
CA PRO A 17 -10.09 -4.43 -4.52
C PRO A 17 -9.47 -3.08 -4.92
N GLY A 18 -8.88 -3.01 -6.11
CA GLY A 18 -8.34 -1.77 -6.67
C GLY A 18 -7.05 -1.25 -6.04
N THR A 19 -6.46 -1.95 -5.08
CA THR A 19 -5.19 -1.53 -4.45
C THR A 19 -3.99 -2.33 -4.94
N GLY A 20 -4.18 -3.56 -5.41
CA GLY A 20 -3.09 -4.50 -5.72
C GLY A 20 -2.56 -5.27 -4.50
N VAL A 21 -3.07 -4.97 -3.30
CA VAL A 21 -2.72 -5.70 -2.08
C VAL A 21 -3.50 -7.02 -2.01
N ALA A 22 -2.78 -8.12 -1.77
CA ALA A 22 -3.38 -9.44 -1.60
C ALA A 22 -2.60 -10.31 -0.61
N LEU A 23 -3.30 -11.22 0.06
CA LEU A 23 -2.73 -12.26 0.91
C LEU A 23 -3.20 -13.61 0.39
N ASN A 24 -2.26 -14.47 0.01
CA ASN A 24 -2.52 -15.85 -0.39
C ASN A 24 -2.13 -16.79 0.74
N ILE A 25 -3.12 -17.44 1.34
CA ILE A 25 -2.95 -18.44 2.39
C ILE A 25 -3.03 -19.80 1.69
N PRO A 26 -1.95 -20.61 1.70
CA PRO A 26 -1.97 -21.92 1.07
C PRO A 26 -2.88 -22.91 1.82
N PRO A 27 -3.26 -24.03 1.19
CA PRO A 27 -3.89 -25.13 1.90
C PRO A 27 -3.03 -25.62 3.07
N ASN A 28 -3.68 -26.06 4.15
CA ASN A 28 -3.04 -26.57 5.38
C ASN A 28 -2.05 -25.58 6.04
N ALA A 29 -2.28 -24.27 5.87
CA ALA A 29 -1.43 -23.24 6.48
C ALA A 29 -1.54 -23.16 8.02
N PHE A 30 -2.59 -23.70 8.62
CA PHE A 30 -2.85 -23.62 10.06
C PHE A 30 -2.56 -24.94 10.77
N TYR A 31 -2.17 -24.87 12.05
CA TYR A 31 -1.86 -26.05 12.87
C TYR A 31 -3.08 -26.92 13.16
N ASP A 32 -4.27 -26.32 13.26
CA ASP A 32 -5.47 -26.97 13.73
C ASP A 32 -6.31 -27.44 12.54
N GLU A 33 -6.13 -28.71 12.14
CA GLU A 33 -6.87 -29.31 11.03
C GLU A 33 -8.39 -29.31 11.30
N GLY A 34 -9.14 -28.59 10.46
CA GLY A 34 -10.61 -28.54 10.52
C GLY A 34 -11.19 -27.35 11.27
N GLU A 35 -10.36 -26.46 11.84
CA GLU A 35 -10.84 -25.19 12.36
C GLU A 35 -10.90 -24.10 11.28
N GLU A 36 -11.90 -23.24 11.41
CA GLU A 36 -12.11 -22.08 10.55
C GLU A 36 -11.53 -20.82 11.21
N HIS A 37 -10.62 -20.12 10.53
CA HIS A 37 -10.01 -18.89 11.02
C HIS A 37 -10.61 -17.65 10.36
N ASN A 38 -11.06 -16.69 11.16
CA ASN A 38 -11.45 -15.38 10.67
C ASN A 38 -10.21 -14.53 10.39
N VAL A 39 -9.82 -14.42 9.12
CA VAL A 39 -8.65 -13.65 8.71
C VAL A 39 -9.07 -12.29 8.15
N THR A 40 -8.37 -11.24 8.55
CA THR A 40 -8.56 -9.89 8.02
C THR A 40 -7.25 -9.33 7.50
N LEU A 41 -7.29 -8.76 6.29
CA LEU A 41 -6.19 -8.01 5.70
C LEU A 41 -6.61 -6.54 5.61
N ARG A 42 -5.83 -5.65 6.22
CA ARG A 42 -6.11 -4.21 6.31
C ARG A 42 -4.93 -3.38 5.83
N ILE A 43 -5.18 -2.38 5.01
CA ILE A 43 -4.21 -1.30 4.72
C ILE A 43 -4.31 -0.26 5.83
N LEU A 44 -3.16 0.02 6.45
CA LEU A 44 -3.03 1.02 7.51
C LEU A 44 -2.94 2.43 6.91
N ARG A 45 -3.59 3.40 7.56
CA ARG A 45 -3.55 4.81 7.14
C ARG A 45 -2.36 5.52 7.76
N HIS A 46 -1.97 6.62 7.13
CA HIS A 46 -0.79 7.44 7.41
C HIS A 46 -0.66 7.98 8.85
N GLN A 47 -1.69 7.88 9.69
CA GLN A 47 -1.64 8.31 11.10
C GLN A 47 -0.65 7.52 11.98
N PHE A 48 -0.16 6.36 11.50
CA PHE A 48 0.87 5.55 12.18
C PHE A 48 2.24 5.62 11.47
N ILE A 49 2.38 6.56 10.52
CA ILE A 49 3.58 6.70 9.68
C ILE A 49 4.33 7.93 10.15
N ASP A 50 5.28 7.74 11.07
CA ASP A 50 6.24 8.77 11.49
C ASP A 50 7.35 8.89 10.44
N GLU A 51 7.01 9.34 9.22
CA GLU A 51 7.95 9.47 8.11
C GLU A 51 7.90 10.88 7.55
N SER A 52 8.99 11.62 7.76
CA SER A 52 9.17 13.02 7.38
C SER A 52 9.53 13.23 5.89
N SER A 53 9.58 12.16 5.09
CA SER A 53 9.98 12.20 3.68
C SER A 53 8.93 11.56 2.75
N PHE A 54 8.72 12.15 1.58
CA PHE A 54 7.84 11.61 0.53
C PHE A 54 8.40 10.34 -0.13
N GLU A 55 9.71 10.11 0.03
CA GLU A 55 10.46 8.97 -0.53
C GLU A 55 10.20 7.69 0.27
N ASP A 56 10.02 7.80 1.59
CA ASP A 56 9.68 6.69 2.48
C ASP A 56 8.26 6.13 2.23
N LEU A 57 7.37 6.91 1.61
CA LEU A 57 5.97 6.55 1.34
C LEU A 57 5.75 5.77 0.03
N SER A 58 6.79 5.14 -0.50
CA SER A 58 6.72 4.43 -1.78
C SER A 58 6.04 3.05 -1.69
N THR A 59 5.77 2.57 -0.48
CA THR A 59 5.25 1.22 -0.23
C THR A 59 4.01 1.23 0.67
N VAL A 60 3.19 0.18 0.52
CA VAL A 60 1.97 0.01 1.31
C VAL A 60 2.29 -0.68 2.63
N MET A 61 1.71 -0.19 3.72
CA MET A 61 1.72 -0.84 5.03
C MET A 61 0.40 -1.58 5.27
N VAL A 62 0.49 -2.82 5.74
CA VAL A 62 -0.68 -3.64 6.05
C VAL A 62 -0.63 -4.22 7.45
N GLU A 63 -1.80 -4.55 7.95
CA GLU A 63 -2.05 -5.36 9.13
C GLU A 63 -2.78 -6.63 8.70
N ILE A 64 -2.33 -7.77 9.23
CA ILE A 64 -3.00 -9.06 9.07
C ILE A 64 -3.44 -9.54 10.44
N LEU A 65 -4.72 -9.88 10.56
CA LEU A 65 -5.35 -10.38 11.79
C LEU A 65 -5.86 -11.80 11.60
N PRO A 66 -5.88 -12.62 12.67
CA PRO A 66 -5.47 -12.27 14.03
C PRO A 66 -3.94 -12.15 14.18
N ASN A 67 -3.48 -11.13 14.90
CA ASN A 67 -2.04 -10.90 15.09
C ASN A 67 -1.41 -12.05 15.89
N LYS A 68 -0.12 -12.33 15.63
CA LYS A 68 0.69 -13.39 16.26
C LYS A 68 0.24 -14.82 15.90
N LEU A 69 -0.69 -15.00 14.96
CA LEU A 69 -1.05 -16.34 14.48
C LEU A 69 0.09 -16.91 13.64
N THR A 70 0.69 -18.00 14.10
CA THR A 70 1.78 -18.72 13.41
C THR A 70 1.21 -19.70 12.38
N LEU A 71 1.88 -19.83 11.24
CA LEU A 71 1.49 -20.69 10.13
C LEU A 71 2.47 -21.87 9.98
N LEU A 72 1.94 -23.02 9.57
CA LEU A 72 2.73 -24.18 9.14
C LEU A 72 3.39 -23.93 7.78
N GLU A 73 2.62 -23.35 6.86
CA GLU A 73 3.05 -23.01 5.50
C GLU A 73 2.99 -21.49 5.30
N ASP A 74 4.04 -20.93 4.70
CA ASP A 74 4.18 -19.48 4.56
C ASP A 74 3.03 -18.89 3.72
N ALA A 75 2.37 -17.86 4.25
CA ALA A 75 1.42 -17.07 3.48
C ALA A 75 2.17 -16.08 2.58
N ARG A 76 1.75 -15.97 1.31
CA ARG A 76 2.34 -15.02 0.36
C ARG A 76 1.57 -13.70 0.38
N LEU A 77 2.19 -12.68 0.95
CA LEU A 77 1.72 -11.31 0.94
C LEU A 77 2.24 -10.58 -0.31
N ILE A 78 1.34 -9.89 -1.02
CA ILE A 78 1.66 -9.08 -2.20
C ILE A 78 1.42 -7.62 -1.85
N LEU A 79 2.48 -6.81 -1.90
CA LEU A 79 2.44 -5.38 -1.65
C LEU A 79 2.89 -4.61 -2.90
N PRO A 80 2.06 -3.70 -3.45
CA PRO A 80 2.41 -2.92 -4.62
C PRO A 80 3.37 -1.77 -4.28
N HIS A 81 4.15 -1.33 -5.27
CA HIS A 81 4.91 -0.07 -5.24
C HIS A 81 4.71 0.73 -6.52
N CYS A 82 5.24 1.95 -6.53
CA CYS A 82 5.21 2.87 -7.66
C CYS A 82 6.59 3.27 -8.19
N LEU A 83 7.65 2.55 -7.79
CA LEU A 83 9.02 2.79 -8.24
C LEU A 83 9.33 2.20 -9.62
N GLU A 84 10.22 2.86 -10.36
CA GLU A 84 10.82 2.40 -11.61
C GLU A 84 12.13 1.67 -11.30
N ILE A 85 12.07 0.35 -11.16
CA ILE A 85 13.23 -0.47 -10.81
C ILE A 85 13.85 -1.02 -12.09
N GLN A 86 15.13 -0.72 -12.33
CA GLN A 86 15.83 -1.22 -13.52
C GLN A 86 16.18 -2.71 -13.39
N ASN A 87 16.75 -3.09 -12.24
CA ASN A 87 17.21 -4.45 -11.96
C ASN A 87 16.63 -4.95 -10.61
N PRO A 88 15.43 -5.55 -10.59
CA PRO A 88 14.80 -6.01 -9.36
C PRO A 88 15.63 -7.04 -8.57
N GLU A 89 16.43 -7.85 -9.26
CA GLU A 89 17.28 -8.90 -8.65
C GLU A 89 18.47 -8.33 -7.86
N GLU A 90 18.93 -7.13 -8.21
CA GLU A 90 20.05 -6.45 -7.54
C GLU A 90 19.57 -5.54 -6.39
N CYS A 91 18.26 -5.38 -6.25
CA CYS A 91 17.65 -4.46 -5.30
C CYS A 91 17.40 -5.15 -3.96
N LEU A 92 18.07 -4.65 -2.91
CA LEU A 92 17.89 -5.16 -1.55
C LEU A 92 16.65 -4.53 -0.89
N VAL A 93 15.63 -5.36 -0.67
CA VAL A 93 14.41 -4.95 0.03
C VAL A 93 14.62 -5.04 1.53
N GLN A 94 14.27 -3.97 2.26
CA GLN A 94 14.18 -4.02 3.72
C GLN A 94 12.76 -4.35 4.15
N VAL A 95 12.54 -5.49 4.80
CA VAL A 95 11.21 -5.90 5.27
C VAL A 95 11.13 -5.69 6.78
N PHE A 96 10.05 -5.07 7.22
CA PHE A 96 9.78 -4.80 8.63
C PHE A 96 8.47 -5.46 9.06
N GLU A 97 8.51 -6.10 10.22
CA GLU A 97 7.32 -6.61 10.89
C GLU A 97 7.09 -5.91 12.23
N SER A 98 5.84 -5.92 12.70
CA SER A 98 5.52 -5.56 14.07
C SER A 98 4.39 -6.42 14.62
N HIS A 99 4.65 -7.05 15.75
CA HIS A 99 3.62 -7.66 16.58
C HIS A 99 3.24 -6.68 17.67
N HIS A 100 1.95 -6.35 17.75
CA HIS A 100 1.41 -5.37 18.69
C HIS A 100 0.29 -6.00 19.52
N ASP A 101 0.02 -5.44 20.68
CA ASP A 101 -1.26 -5.68 21.35
C ASP A 101 -2.24 -4.60 20.89
N PRO A 102 -3.56 -4.81 20.99
CA PRO A 102 -4.52 -3.78 20.64
C PRO A 102 -4.15 -2.47 21.36
N GLU A 103 -4.15 -1.36 20.63
CA GLU A 103 -3.88 0.00 21.15
C GLU A 103 -2.41 0.37 21.42
N THR A 104 -1.44 -0.50 21.13
CA THR A 104 0.00 -0.14 21.22
C THR A 104 0.55 0.38 19.89
N GLU A 105 1.49 1.32 19.95
CA GLU A 105 2.25 1.74 18.76
C GLU A 105 3.10 0.58 18.20
N PRO A 106 3.29 0.51 16.88
CA PRO A 106 4.10 -0.54 16.27
C PRO A 106 5.58 -0.39 16.62
N LEU A 107 6.14 -1.44 17.22
CA LEU A 107 7.59 -1.59 17.32
C LEU A 107 8.10 -2.36 16.09
N TRP A 108 8.68 -1.64 15.13
CA TRP A 108 9.17 -2.21 13.90
C TRP A 108 10.49 -2.96 14.10
N LYS A 109 10.53 -4.20 13.63
CA LYS A 109 11.72 -5.03 13.58
C LYS A 109 12.10 -5.31 12.14
N ASP A 110 13.35 -5.04 11.78
CA ASP A 110 13.91 -5.46 10.50
C ASP A 110 14.07 -6.99 10.48
N ILE A 111 13.45 -7.64 9.49
CA ILE A 111 13.47 -9.10 9.30
C ILE A 111 14.03 -9.50 7.93
N SER A 112 14.68 -8.57 7.23
CA SER A 112 15.13 -8.75 5.84
C SER A 112 16.05 -9.95 5.63
N GLN A 113 16.76 -10.38 6.68
CA GLN A 113 17.65 -11.54 6.65
C GLN A 113 16.95 -12.88 6.92
N SER A 114 15.77 -12.87 7.54
CA SER A 114 15.05 -14.07 7.96
C SER A 114 13.79 -14.35 7.15
N VAL A 115 13.36 -13.39 6.32
CA VAL A 115 12.17 -13.50 5.49
C VAL A 115 12.57 -13.68 4.03
N SER A 116 11.86 -14.57 3.33
CA SER A 116 11.98 -14.65 1.87
C SER A 116 11.08 -13.62 1.22
N TYR A 117 11.57 -13.01 0.15
CA TYR A 117 10.81 -12.08 -0.66
C TYR A 117 11.18 -12.21 -2.14
N THR A 118 10.34 -11.66 -3.01
CA THR A 118 10.62 -11.53 -4.44
C THR A 118 10.14 -10.17 -4.92
N LEU A 119 11.07 -9.32 -5.32
CA LEU A 119 10.76 -8.03 -5.90
C LEU A 119 10.44 -8.18 -7.38
N ARG A 120 9.33 -7.59 -7.81
CA ARG A 120 8.88 -7.54 -9.20
C ARG A 120 8.81 -6.08 -9.65
N GLU A 121 8.50 -5.85 -10.93
CA GLU A 121 8.45 -4.49 -11.50
C GLU A 121 7.41 -3.57 -10.86
N SER A 122 6.36 -4.11 -10.24
CA SER A 122 5.24 -3.32 -9.70
C SER A 122 4.76 -3.74 -8.31
N PHE A 123 5.36 -4.78 -7.73
CA PHE A 123 5.02 -5.28 -6.40
C PHE A 123 6.17 -6.08 -5.80
N CYS A 124 6.13 -6.26 -4.49
CA CYS A 124 6.97 -7.18 -3.74
C CYS A 124 6.11 -8.33 -3.18
N GLU A 125 6.56 -9.56 -3.36
CA GLU A 125 6.01 -10.75 -2.70
C GLU A 125 6.82 -11.01 -1.43
N ILE A 126 6.16 -11.16 -0.29
CA ILE A 126 6.78 -11.45 1.02
C ILE A 126 6.15 -12.71 1.57
N PHE A 127 6.97 -13.67 2.01
CA PHE A 127 6.52 -14.95 2.55
C PHE A 127 6.52 -14.88 4.09
N LEU A 128 5.33 -14.92 4.67
CA LEU A 128 5.10 -14.69 6.09
C LEU A 128 4.83 -15.99 6.83
N LYS A 129 5.53 -16.16 7.96
CA LYS A 129 5.32 -17.28 8.89
C LYS A 129 4.29 -17.00 9.97
N SER A 130 3.90 -15.74 10.13
CA SER A 130 2.89 -15.35 11.08
C SER A 130 2.17 -14.08 10.64
N PHE A 131 0.96 -13.88 11.15
CA PHE A 131 0.18 -12.68 10.91
C PHE A 131 0.63 -11.55 11.83
N CYS A 132 0.87 -10.38 11.23
CA CYS A 132 1.39 -9.20 11.90
C CYS A 132 1.18 -7.94 11.06
N TRP A 133 1.73 -6.81 11.52
CA TRP A 133 1.91 -5.65 10.67
C TRP A 133 3.15 -5.84 9.82
N VAL A 134 3.05 -5.50 8.54
CA VAL A 134 4.15 -5.64 7.59
C VAL A 134 4.25 -4.39 6.72
N LYS A 135 5.48 -3.92 6.55
CA LYS A 135 5.87 -2.96 5.51
C LYS A 135 7.20 -3.36 4.92
N TYR A 136 7.56 -2.80 3.78
CA TYR A 136 8.90 -2.91 3.25
C TYR A 136 9.41 -1.55 2.78
N LYS A 137 10.72 -1.39 2.69
CA LYS A 137 11.38 -0.23 2.10
C LYS A 137 12.28 -0.70 0.97
N LEU A 138 12.36 0.14 -0.05
CA LEU A 138 13.29 -0.01 -1.16
C LEU A 138 14.45 0.97 -0.96
N PRO A 139 15.65 0.66 -1.47
CA PRO A 139 16.82 1.50 -1.28
C PRO A 139 16.62 2.89 -1.91
N THR A 140 17.23 3.89 -1.27
CA THR A 140 17.16 5.29 -1.68
C THR A 140 17.86 5.52 -3.01
N GLY A 141 17.23 6.30 -3.90
CA GLY A 141 17.76 6.62 -5.24
C GLY A 141 16.90 6.10 -6.40
N GLU A 142 15.98 5.19 -6.14
CA GLU A 142 15.00 4.73 -7.13
C GLU A 142 13.95 5.81 -7.44
N ARG A 143 13.63 5.97 -8.72
CA ARG A 143 12.68 7.01 -9.15
C ARG A 143 11.25 6.49 -9.06
N VAL A 144 10.34 7.34 -8.59
CA VAL A 144 8.91 7.05 -8.66
C VAL A 144 8.46 7.10 -10.13
N LYS A 145 8.03 5.97 -10.68
CA LYS A 145 7.59 5.84 -12.08
C LYS A 145 6.37 6.70 -12.38
N ALA A 146 5.37 6.62 -11.51
CA ALA A 146 4.13 7.39 -11.57
C ALA A 146 3.35 7.29 -10.26
N LYS A 147 2.75 8.39 -9.79
CA LYS A 147 1.71 8.35 -8.74
C LYS A 147 0.37 8.75 -9.35
N LYS A 148 -0.68 7.97 -9.07
CA LYS A 148 -2.05 8.32 -9.45
C LYS A 148 -2.54 9.43 -8.53
N ILE A 149 -2.71 10.63 -9.08
CA ILE A 149 -3.31 11.75 -8.37
C ILE A 149 -4.81 11.73 -8.67
N VAL A 150 -5.63 11.49 -7.64
CA VAL A 150 -7.09 11.59 -7.76
C VAL A 150 -7.52 12.88 -7.09
N VAL A 151 -8.16 13.74 -7.87
CA VAL A 151 -8.62 15.04 -7.41
C VAL A 151 -10.14 14.99 -7.30
N TYR A 152 -10.66 15.26 -6.10
CA TYR A 152 -12.09 15.36 -5.85
C TYR A 152 -12.45 16.83 -5.70
N ALA A 153 -13.45 17.29 -6.46
CA ALA A 153 -14.03 18.61 -6.29
C ALA A 153 -15.46 18.44 -5.78
N THR A 154 -15.77 19.03 -4.62
CA THR A 154 -17.15 19.13 -4.13
C THR A 154 -17.78 20.40 -4.68
N GLY A 155 -18.69 20.26 -5.64
CA GLY A 155 -19.44 21.38 -6.18
C GLY A 155 -20.73 21.64 -5.41
N ASN A 156 -20.73 22.59 -4.47
CA ASN A 156 -21.94 23.35 -4.22
C ASN A 156 -21.94 24.47 -5.25
N VAL A 157 -22.78 24.38 -6.29
CA VAL A 157 -22.95 25.49 -7.24
C VAL A 157 -23.66 26.61 -6.50
N PRO A 158 -23.02 27.76 -6.19
CA PRO A 158 -23.73 28.88 -5.62
C PRO A 158 -24.67 29.44 -6.70
N ALA A 159 -25.89 29.81 -6.30
CA ALA A 159 -26.97 30.28 -7.18
C ALA A 159 -26.60 31.36 -8.23
N PRO A 160 -25.61 32.25 -8.06
CA PRO A 160 -25.29 33.24 -9.10
C PRO A 160 -24.63 32.64 -10.37
N PHE A 161 -24.19 31.38 -10.35
CA PHE A 161 -23.49 30.75 -11.47
C PHE A 161 -24.39 29.95 -12.43
N GLN A 162 -25.72 29.98 -12.26
CA GLN A 162 -26.68 29.29 -13.14
C GLN A 162 -26.74 29.82 -14.59
N GLY A 163 -26.01 30.90 -14.93
CA GLY A 163 -26.04 31.51 -16.27
C GLY A 163 -24.72 31.46 -17.06
N HIS A 164 -23.59 31.09 -16.44
CA HIS A 164 -22.29 31.11 -17.12
C HIS A 164 -21.79 29.69 -17.42
N LYS A 165 -21.76 29.37 -18.72
CA LYS A 165 -21.31 28.11 -19.36
C LYS A 165 -19.82 27.75 -19.16
N CYS A 166 -19.24 28.00 -17.99
CA CYS A 166 -17.84 27.66 -17.74
C CYS A 166 -17.57 27.37 -16.26
N ASN A 167 -17.94 26.17 -15.82
CA ASN A 167 -17.54 25.64 -14.50
C ASN A 167 -16.10 25.09 -14.58
N ARG A 168 -15.13 25.97 -14.82
CA ARG A 168 -13.70 25.61 -14.73
C ARG A 168 -13.25 25.78 -13.28
N ALA A 169 -12.96 24.67 -12.62
CA ALA A 169 -12.12 24.67 -11.43
C ALA A 169 -10.69 24.35 -11.88
N THR A 170 -9.79 25.32 -11.76
CA THR A 170 -8.35 25.10 -11.98
C THR A 170 -7.77 24.61 -10.67
N ILE A 171 -7.12 23.44 -10.70
CA ILE A 171 -6.44 22.88 -9.53
C ILE A 171 -4.96 22.86 -9.87
N ASP A 172 -4.20 23.71 -9.18
CA ASP A 172 -2.75 23.74 -9.30
C ASP A 172 -2.16 22.58 -8.52
N VAL A 173 -1.65 21.58 -9.23
CA VAL A 173 -0.91 20.46 -8.65
C VAL A 173 0.57 20.67 -8.95
N GLY A 174 1.31 21.16 -7.96
CA GLY A 174 2.77 21.29 -8.04
C GLY A 174 3.47 19.98 -7.68
N TYR A 175 4.48 19.59 -8.45
CA TYR A 175 5.47 18.58 -8.06
C TYR A 175 6.78 19.32 -7.75
N HIS A 176 7.30 19.16 -6.53
CA HIS A 176 8.62 19.66 -6.14
C HIS A 176 9.62 18.50 -6.24
N PRO A 177 10.47 18.42 -7.27
CA PRO A 177 11.70 17.67 -7.14
C PRO A 177 12.63 18.49 -6.24
N ASP A 178 13.11 17.88 -5.16
CA ASP A 178 14.20 18.42 -4.33
C ASP A 178 15.51 18.39 -5.15
N LEU A 179 15.66 19.32 -6.09
CA LEU A 179 16.90 19.53 -6.83
C LEU A 179 17.28 21.02 -6.83
N PRO A 180 18.51 21.38 -6.44
CA PRO A 180 18.94 22.77 -6.42
C PRO A 180 19.06 23.30 -7.85
N GLY A 181 18.39 24.42 -8.12
CA GLY A 181 18.68 25.27 -9.29
C GLY A 181 17.84 25.06 -10.55
N LYS A 182 16.58 24.56 -10.48
CA LYS A 182 15.68 24.61 -11.65
C LYS A 182 14.28 25.13 -11.35
N ASP A 183 13.80 25.95 -12.29
CA ASP A 183 12.50 26.62 -12.30
C ASP A 183 11.33 25.62 -12.25
N LYS A 184 10.26 26.07 -11.57
CA LYS A 184 9.02 25.31 -11.35
C LYS A 184 8.46 24.75 -12.64
N VAL A 185 8.27 23.42 -12.69
CA VAL A 185 7.47 22.78 -13.73
C VAL A 185 6.02 22.78 -13.28
N HIS A 186 5.18 23.57 -13.95
CA HIS A 186 3.74 23.63 -13.70
C HIS A 186 3.02 22.56 -14.52
N LEU A 187 2.38 21.59 -13.86
CA LEU A 187 1.52 20.61 -14.52
C LEU A 187 0.08 21.14 -14.47
N ALA A 188 -0.42 21.69 -15.59
CA ALA A 188 -1.80 22.15 -15.68
C ALA A 188 -2.71 20.98 -16.07
N ILE A 189 -3.50 20.47 -15.11
CA ILE A 189 -4.52 19.46 -15.38
C ILE A 189 -5.87 20.17 -15.52
N SER A 190 -6.41 20.20 -16.74
CA SER A 190 -7.73 20.75 -17.02
C SER A 190 -8.78 19.63 -17.03
N PHE A 191 -9.78 19.72 -16.16
CA PHE A 191 -10.94 18.80 -16.18
C PHE A 191 -12.10 19.43 -16.94
N PHE A 192 -12.72 18.66 -17.84
CA PHE A 192 -13.97 19.01 -18.50
C PHE A 192 -15.11 18.25 -17.82
N PHE A 193 -15.98 18.96 -17.10
CA PHE A 193 -17.23 18.39 -16.63
C PHE A 193 -18.28 18.57 -17.72
N LEU A 194 -18.57 17.49 -18.46
CA LEU A 194 -19.76 17.42 -19.31
C LEU A 194 -20.93 16.97 -18.42
N TYR A 195 -21.84 17.88 -18.13
CA TYR A 195 -23.14 17.51 -17.57
C TYR A 195 -24.05 17.17 -18.76
N ILE A 196 -24.51 15.92 -18.83
CA ILE A 196 -25.54 15.45 -19.78
C ILE A 196 -26.91 15.68 -19.15
#